data_AF-A0ABD3BDC9-F1
#
_entry.id   AF-A0ABD3BDC9-F1
#
_cell.length_a   1.000
_cell.length_b   1.000
_cell.length_c   1.000
_cell.angle_alpha   90.00
_cell.angle_beta   90.00
_cell.angle_gamma   90.00
#
_symmetry.space_group_name_H-M   'P 1'
#
loop_
_entity.id
_entity.type
_entity.pdbx_description
1 polymer ?
#
loop_
_entity_poly.entity_id
_entity_poly.type
_entity_poly.pdbx_seq_one_letter_code
_entity_poly.pdbx_strand_id
1 'polypeptide(L)'
;MEFKHFSHTHGLVFHQTPQLGPEIHCSGCKSPASGNVYACWKCNYFLHEQCFRATRSLDHPSHPTHPLTLLPYPTYPSSSIICNSCNLVGNGFSYSCSECEFDVHVHCAHMVTGTPNGSSHLTSHVVLHDHAHQNPIYPPPIHNNLFPSYVPSS
;
A
#
# COMPACT_ATOMS: atom_id res chain seq x y z
N MET A 1 -28.86 1.86 0.21
CA MET A 1 -28.36 1.40 -1.10
C MET A 1 -27.02 0.73 -0.87
N GLU A 2 -26.80 -0.43 -1.47
CA GLU A 2 -25.55 -1.19 -1.36
C GLU A 2 -24.77 -1.10 -2.67
N PHE A 3 -23.45 -0.97 -2.56
CA PHE A 3 -22.55 -0.77 -3.69
C PHE A 3 -21.52 -1.90 -3.75
N LYS A 4 -21.30 -2.46 -4.93
CA LYS A 4 -20.28 -3.51 -5.13
C LYS A 4 -18.93 -2.86 -5.42
N HIS A 5 -17.88 -3.45 -4.87
CA HIS A 5 -16.50 -3.06 -5.18
C HIS A 5 -15.71 -4.30 -5.62
N PHE A 6 -14.72 -4.16 -6.49
CA PHE A 6 -14.02 -5.31 -7.05
C PHE A 6 -13.12 -6.04 -6.03
N SER A 7 -12.69 -5.37 -4.96
CA SER A 7 -11.82 -5.95 -3.93
C SER A 7 -12.58 -6.48 -2.71
N HIS A 8 -13.92 -6.47 -2.74
CA HIS A 8 -14.73 -6.98 -1.64
C HIS A 8 -16.04 -7.59 -2.14
N THR A 9 -16.42 -8.75 -1.60
CA THR A 9 -17.55 -9.55 -2.11
C THR A 9 -18.92 -9.05 -1.64
N HIS A 10 -19.00 -8.45 -0.45
CA HIS A 10 -20.24 -7.88 0.07
C HIS A 10 -20.51 -6.49 -0.49
N GLY A 11 -21.79 -6.09 -0.45
CA GLY A 11 -22.17 -4.70 -0.68
C GLY A 11 -21.60 -3.79 0.41
N LEU A 12 -21.04 -2.66 0.01
CA LEU A 12 -20.64 -1.58 0.91
C LEU A 12 -21.77 -0.56 0.95
N VAL A 13 -21.98 0.04 2.13
CA VAL A 13 -22.97 1.09 2.33
C VAL A 13 -22.23 2.40 2.51
N PHE A 14 -22.72 3.47 1.87
CA PHE A 14 -22.20 4.81 2.12
C PHE A 14 -22.48 5.21 3.57
N HIS A 15 -21.46 5.71 4.26
CA HIS A 15 -21.52 6.18 5.63
C HIS A 15 -20.66 7.42 5.79
N GLN A 16 -21.12 8.37 6.61
CA GLN A 16 -20.36 9.55 6.95
C GLN A 16 -19.84 9.39 8.37
N THR A 17 -18.52 9.33 8.53
CA THR A 17 -17.88 9.18 9.84
C THR A 17 -17.87 10.52 10.57
N PRO A 18 -18.19 10.53 11.87
CA PRO A 18 -18.06 11.73 12.69
C PRO A 18 -16.60 12.12 12.86
N GLN A 19 -16.31 13.42 12.98
CA GLN A 19 -14.95 13.93 13.19
C GLN A 19 -14.34 13.47 14.52
N LEU A 20 -15.19 13.16 15.50
CA LEU A 20 -14.81 12.66 16.82
C LEU A 20 -15.38 11.25 16.97
N GLY A 21 -14.53 10.25 16.81
CA GLY A 21 -14.93 8.84 16.78
C GLY A 21 -13.73 7.90 16.70
N PRO A 22 -13.97 6.57 16.69
CA PRO A 22 -12.90 5.59 16.52
C PRO A 22 -12.20 5.79 15.18
N GLU A 23 -10.87 5.65 15.17
CA GLU A 23 -10.05 5.77 13.96
C GLU A 23 -10.37 4.62 13.00
N ILE A 24 -11.08 4.94 11.91
CA ILE A 24 -11.38 3.99 10.85
C ILE A 24 -10.26 4.06 9.83
N HIS A 25 -9.73 2.90 9.44
CA HIS A 25 -8.71 2.81 8.41
C HIS A 25 -9.31 2.31 7.11
N CYS A 26 -8.89 2.92 5.99
CA CYS A 26 -9.23 2.42 4.68
C CYS A 26 -8.52 1.07 4.44
N SER A 27 -9.30 0.02 4.19
CA SER A 27 -8.81 -1.31 3.86
C SER A 27 -8.04 -1.35 2.54
N GLY A 28 -8.25 -0.36 1.66
CA GLY A 28 -7.54 -0.18 0.40
C GLY A 28 -6.16 0.44 0.60
N CYS A 29 -6.08 1.75 0.88
CA CYS A 29 -4.81 2.48 0.97
C CYS A 29 -4.11 2.40 2.34
N LYS A 30 -4.73 1.79 3.36
CA LYS A 30 -4.21 1.65 4.74
C LYS A 30 -4.05 2.95 5.53
N SER A 31 -4.53 4.08 5.01
CA SER A 31 -4.54 5.36 5.73
C SER A 31 -5.85 5.58 6.51
N PRO A 32 -5.84 6.45 7.54
CA PRO A 32 -7.04 6.87 8.24
C PRO A 32 -8.10 7.43 7.28
N ALA A 33 -9.36 7.07 7.53
CA ALA A 33 -10.51 7.45 6.73
C ALA A 33 -11.50 8.27 7.56
N SER A 34 -11.69 9.51 7.12
CA SER A 34 -12.57 10.48 7.76
C SER A 34 -13.55 11.05 6.73
N GLY A 35 -14.73 11.46 7.18
CA GLY A 35 -15.78 11.99 6.32
C GLY A 35 -16.52 10.87 5.57
N ASN A 36 -16.52 10.92 4.24
CA ASN A 36 -17.33 10.00 3.43
C ASN A 36 -16.60 8.68 3.18
N VAL A 37 -17.18 7.59 3.67
CA VAL A 37 -16.63 6.23 3.52
C VAL A 37 -17.68 5.26 2.99
N TYR A 38 -17.20 4.22 2.34
CA TYR A 38 -18.00 3.04 2.00
C TYR A 38 -17.65 1.94 2.99
N ALA A 39 -18.64 1.46 3.72
CA ALA A 39 -18.46 0.55 4.85
C ALA A 39 -19.18 -0.78 4.64
N CYS A 40 -18.49 -1.89 4.90
CA CYS A 40 -19.08 -3.18 5.16
C CYS A 40 -18.85 -3.55 6.63
N TRP A 41 -19.87 -3.31 7.45
CA TRP A 41 -19.82 -3.57 8.90
C TRP A 41 -19.59 -5.05 9.25
N LYS A 42 -20.11 -5.97 8.41
CA LYS A 42 -19.93 -7.42 8.61
C LYS A 42 -18.47 -7.86 8.55
N CYS A 43 -17.65 -7.16 7.76
CA CYS A 43 -16.26 -7.51 7.52
C CYS A 43 -15.27 -6.50 8.10
N ASN A 44 -15.76 -5.44 8.75
CA ASN A 44 -14.95 -4.27 9.13
C ASN A 44 -14.11 -3.75 7.94
N TYR A 45 -14.73 -3.71 6.76
CA TYR A 45 -14.08 -3.30 5.53
C TYR A 45 -14.53 -1.89 5.15
N PHE A 46 -13.60 -0.95 5.10
CA PHE A 46 -13.90 0.47 4.90
C PHE A 46 -13.06 1.01 3.74
N LEU A 47 -13.65 1.81 2.86
CA LEU A 47 -12.94 2.48 1.78
C LEU A 47 -13.23 3.97 1.80
N HIS A 48 -12.20 4.79 1.56
CA HIS A 48 -12.42 6.17 1.13
C HIS A 48 -13.26 6.18 -0.15
N GLU A 49 -14.00 7.27 -0.37
CA GLU A 49 -14.72 7.47 -1.63
C GLU A 49 -13.80 7.33 -2.85
N GLN A 50 -12.58 7.87 -2.79
CA GLN A 50 -11.61 7.76 -3.89
C GLN A 50 -11.14 6.31 -4.09
N CYS A 51 -10.90 5.56 -3.01
CA CYS A 51 -10.53 4.14 -3.10
C CYS A 51 -11.69 3.27 -3.62
N PHE A 52 -12.93 3.65 -3.31
CA PHE A 52 -14.11 3.00 -3.84
C PHE A 52 -14.28 3.27 -5.35
N ARG A 53 -14.06 4.51 -5.79
CA ARG A 53 -14.16 4.93 -7.20
C ARG A 53 -12.95 4.56 -8.06
N ALA A 54 -11.86 4.09 -7.45
CA ALA A 54 -10.65 3.71 -8.16
C ALA A 54 -10.97 2.61 -9.19
N THR A 55 -10.58 2.86 -10.44
CA THR A 55 -10.78 1.93 -11.56
C THR A 55 -9.63 0.94 -11.63
N ARG A 56 -9.83 -0.20 -12.28
CA ARG A 56 -8.76 -1.20 -12.44
C ARG A 56 -7.60 -0.71 -13.32
N SER A 57 -7.89 0.23 -14.22
CA SER A 57 -6.94 0.84 -15.13
C SER A 57 -7.15 2.36 -15.12
N LEU A 58 -6.06 3.11 -15.17
CA LEU A 58 -6.06 4.57 -15.17
C LEU A 58 -5.04 5.10 -16.19
N ASP A 59 -5.51 5.90 -17.14
CA ASP A 59 -4.66 6.72 -18.00
C ASP A 59 -4.26 8.00 -17.25
N HIS A 60 -2.99 8.09 -16.87
CA HIS A 60 -2.51 9.19 -16.02
C HIS A 60 -1.78 10.26 -16.85
N PRO A 61 -2.09 11.56 -16.71
CA PRO A 61 -1.49 12.60 -17.54
C PRO A 61 0.04 12.75 -17.37
N SER A 62 0.58 12.43 -16.20
CA SER A 62 2.03 12.41 -15.97
C SER A 62 2.72 11.14 -16.48
N HIS A 63 1.94 10.14 -16.91
CA HIS A 63 2.44 8.90 -17.52
C HIS A 63 1.51 8.46 -18.67
N PRO A 64 1.48 9.22 -19.80
CA PRO A 64 0.51 9.00 -20.87
C PRO A 64 0.87 7.82 -21.78
N THR A 65 2.06 7.25 -21.64
CA THR A 65 2.57 6.19 -22.51
C THR A 65 1.92 4.84 -22.26
N HIS A 66 1.66 4.51 -20.99
CA HIS A 66 1.07 3.23 -20.59
C HIS A 66 -0.03 3.45 -19.55
N PRO A 67 -1.12 2.68 -19.60
CA PRO A 67 -2.13 2.72 -18.56
C PRO A 67 -1.56 2.13 -17.26
N LEU A 68 -1.91 2.73 -16.14
CA LEU A 68 -1.57 2.20 -14.83
C LEU A 68 -2.63 1.19 -14.38
N THR A 69 -2.20 0.11 -13.74
CA THR A 69 -3.07 -0.92 -13.19
C THR A 69 -3.20 -0.75 -11.69
N LEU A 70 -4.43 -0.81 -11.18
CA LEU A 70 -4.69 -0.76 -9.75
C LEU A 70 -4.36 -2.09 -9.10
N LEU A 71 -3.35 -2.10 -8.22
CA LEU A 71 -2.95 -3.25 -7.45
C LEU A 71 -3.49 -3.15 -6.02
N PRO A 72 -4.08 -4.24 -5.47
CA PRO A 72 -4.57 -4.26 -4.11
C PRO A 72 -3.44 -4.30 -3.06
N TYR A 73 -2.24 -4.72 -3.47
CA TYR A 73 -1.02 -4.76 -2.67
C TYR A 73 0.20 -4.63 -3.59
N PRO A 74 1.33 -4.08 -3.10
CA PRO A 74 2.59 -4.03 -3.83
C PRO A 74 3.08 -5.42 -4.24
N THR A 75 3.56 -5.56 -5.48
CA THR A 75 4.12 -6.82 -6.01
C THR A 75 5.62 -6.98 -5.75
N TYR A 76 6.25 -5.96 -5.16
CA TYR A 76 7.68 -5.96 -4.87
C TYR A 76 8.02 -6.81 -3.63
N PRO A 77 9.26 -7.34 -3.51
CA PRO A 77 9.71 -8.09 -2.34
C PRO A 77 9.61 -7.29 -1.03
N SER A 78 9.75 -5.98 -1.11
CA SER A 78 9.63 -5.04 0.00
C SER A 78 8.19 -4.88 0.54
N SER A 79 7.19 -5.48 -0.13
CA SER A 79 5.75 -5.31 0.19
C SER A 79 5.31 -3.83 0.28
N SER A 80 6.01 -2.96 -0.43
CA SER A 80 5.83 -1.51 -0.42
C SER A 80 6.25 -0.89 -1.75
N ILE A 81 5.63 0.25 -2.08
CA ILE A 81 5.98 1.10 -3.23
C ILE A 81 6.42 2.47 -2.73
N ILE A 82 7.25 3.16 -3.51
CA ILE A 82 7.53 4.59 -3.32
C ILE A 82 6.70 5.32 -4.37
N CYS A 83 5.81 6.21 -3.93
CA CYS A 83 4.95 6.95 -4.85
C CYS A 83 5.75 8.01 -5.62
N ASN A 84 5.75 7.93 -6.96
CA ASN A 84 6.46 8.87 -7.84
C ASN A 84 5.92 10.31 -7.75
N SER A 85 4.72 10.52 -7.18
CA SER A 85 4.12 11.85 -7.05
C SER A 85 4.46 12.54 -5.73
N CYS A 86 4.41 11.82 -4.60
CA CYS A 86 4.64 12.41 -3.27
C CYS A 86 5.93 11.94 -2.59
N ASN A 87 6.65 10.98 -3.17
CA ASN A 87 7.86 10.35 -2.63
C ASN A 87 7.66 9.66 -1.26
N LEU A 88 6.42 9.31 -0.90
CA LEU A 88 6.10 8.58 0.33
C LEU A 88 5.86 7.10 0.05
N VAL A 89 6.13 6.28 1.05
CA VAL A 89 5.94 4.83 0.99
C VAL A 89 4.45 4.49 1.09
N GLY A 90 3.99 3.55 0.26
CA GLY A 90 2.65 2.97 0.34
C GLY A 90 2.68 1.44 0.34
N ASN A 91 1.78 0.82 1.09
CA ASN A 91 1.66 -0.64 1.20
C ASN A 91 0.24 -1.17 0.93
N GLY A 92 -0.63 -0.30 0.38
CA GLY A 92 -2.01 -0.63 0.04
C GLY A 92 -2.30 -0.46 -1.44
N PHE A 93 -3.52 -0.01 -1.75
CA PHE A 93 -3.98 0.26 -3.10
C PHE A 93 -3.11 1.33 -3.77
N SER A 94 -2.49 0.93 -4.87
CA SER A 94 -1.61 1.78 -5.66
C SER A 94 -1.79 1.46 -7.14
N TYR A 95 -1.61 2.47 -7.98
CA TYR A 95 -1.54 2.29 -9.42
C TYR A 95 -0.07 2.05 -9.79
N SER A 96 0.19 0.97 -10.51
CA SER A 96 1.53 0.65 -11.01
C SER A 96 1.51 0.41 -12.52
N CYS A 97 2.61 0.76 -13.17
CA CYS A 97 2.88 0.31 -14.53
C CYS A 97 3.71 -0.97 -14.48
N SER A 98 3.39 -1.98 -15.28
CA SER A 98 4.21 -3.19 -15.38
C SER A 98 5.42 -3.02 -16.30
N GLU A 99 5.37 -2.02 -17.18
CA GLU A 99 6.43 -1.75 -18.17
C GLU A 99 7.37 -0.63 -17.72
N CYS A 100 6.98 0.14 -16.70
CA CYS A 100 7.74 1.25 -16.16
C CYS A 100 7.76 1.18 -14.64
N GLU A 101 8.85 1.63 -14.02
CA GLU A 101 8.94 1.79 -12.55
C GLU A 101 8.18 3.05 -12.10
N PHE A 102 6.88 3.09 -12.44
CA PHE A 102 5.97 4.18 -12.12
C PHE A 102 4.86 3.66 -11.21
N ASP A 103 4.94 4.04 -9.94
CA ASP A 103 4.00 3.67 -8.89
C ASP A 103 3.41 4.94 -8.26
N VAL A 104 2.10 5.02 -8.11
CA VAL A 104 1.44 6.15 -7.43
C VAL A 104 0.33 5.68 -6.51
N HIS A 105 0.19 6.33 -5.35
CA HIS A 105 -0.97 6.09 -4.49
C HIS A 105 -2.26 6.45 -5.23
N VAL A 106 -3.36 5.76 -4.91
CA VAL A 106 -4.69 6.10 -5.46
C VAL A 106 -5.01 7.58 -5.27
N HIS A 107 -4.75 8.14 -4.08
CA HIS A 107 -5.01 9.55 -3.82
C HIS A 107 -4.17 10.47 -4.71
N CYS A 108 -2.85 10.21 -4.82
CA CYS A 108 -1.95 11.00 -5.66
C CYS A 108 -2.33 10.96 -7.14
N ALA A 109 -2.80 9.81 -7.64
CA ALA A 109 -3.23 9.67 -9.03
C ALA A 109 -4.45 10.54 -9.40
N HIS A 110 -5.26 10.92 -8.40
CA HIS A 110 -6.42 11.79 -8.58
C HIS A 110 -6.15 13.27 -8.28
N MET A 111 -4.95 13.61 -7.79
CA MET A 111 -4.56 14.99 -7.44
C MET A 111 -3.85 15.72 -8.60
N VAL A 112 -4.30 15.55 -9.85
CA VAL A 112 -3.66 16.12 -11.05
C VAL A 112 -3.28 17.59 -10.80
N THR A 113 -1.97 17.83 -10.80
CA THR A 113 -1.32 19.04 -10.32
C THR A 113 -1.75 20.27 -11.11
N GLY A 114 -2.61 21.10 -10.49
CA GLY A 114 -3.02 22.39 -11.03
C GLY A 114 -2.95 23.55 -10.03
N THR A 115 -2.70 23.33 -8.74
CA THR A 115 -2.45 24.43 -7.78
C THR A 115 -1.54 23.99 -6.65
N PRO A 116 -0.37 24.64 -6.43
CA PRO A 116 0.27 24.60 -5.13
C PRO A 116 -0.58 25.47 -4.21
N ASN A 117 -1.40 24.86 -3.34
CA ASN A 117 -1.92 25.40 -2.06
C ASN A 117 -3.20 24.63 -1.66
N GLY A 118 -3.18 23.99 -0.49
CA GLY A 118 -4.41 23.46 0.12
C GLY A 118 -4.18 22.27 1.04
N SER A 119 -3.70 22.55 2.24
CA SER A 119 -3.50 21.68 3.38
C SER A 119 -4.54 20.56 3.58
N SER A 120 -4.04 19.35 3.77
CA SER A 120 -4.60 18.38 4.73
C SER A 120 -3.42 17.69 5.41
N HIS A 121 -2.97 18.27 6.52
CA HIS A 121 -1.99 17.69 7.41
C HIS A 121 -2.39 16.26 7.81
N LEU A 122 -1.52 15.29 7.55
CA LEU A 122 -0.77 14.71 8.65
C LEU A 122 0.64 14.40 8.16
N THR A 123 1.55 15.32 8.44
CA THR A 123 2.95 15.02 8.68
C THR A 123 3.03 14.00 9.81
N SER A 124 2.91 12.72 9.50
CA SER A 124 3.76 11.75 10.17
C SER A 124 5.13 11.97 9.59
N HIS A 125 5.90 12.85 10.24
CA HIS A 125 7.34 12.67 10.27
C HIS A 125 7.55 11.22 10.71
N VAL A 126 7.76 10.31 9.76
CA VAL A 126 8.69 9.23 10.03
C VAL A 126 9.99 9.98 10.23
N VAL A 127 10.33 10.26 11.49
CA VAL A 127 11.72 10.43 11.85
C VAL A 127 12.37 9.21 11.25
N LEU A 128 13.16 9.42 10.19
CA LEU A 128 14.21 8.49 9.84
C LEU A 128 14.99 8.37 11.14
N HIS A 129 14.70 7.34 11.93
CA HIS A 129 15.71 6.84 12.83
C HIS A 129 16.79 6.34 11.90
N ASP A 130 17.76 7.23 11.69
CA ASP A 130 19.09 6.86 11.28
C ASP A 130 19.53 5.76 12.26
N HIS A 131 19.36 4.54 11.81
CA HIS A 131 20.08 3.40 12.33
C HIS A 131 21.11 3.08 11.26
N ALA A 132 22.10 3.96 11.18
CA ALA A 132 23.47 3.53 10.96
C ALA A 132 23.82 2.47 12.03
N HIS A 133 23.39 1.23 11.79
CA HIS A 133 24.01 0.07 12.40
C HIS A 133 24.92 -0.55 11.36
N GLN A 134 26.21 -0.42 11.63
CA GLN A 134 27.27 -1.15 10.96
C GLN A 134 26.85 -2.60 10.74
N ASN A 135 27.03 -3.08 9.51
CA ASN A 135 27.19 -4.50 9.23
C ASN A 135 28.14 -5.12 10.27
N PRO A 136 27.70 -6.05 11.13
CA PRO A 136 28.62 -6.93 11.81
C PRO A 136 29.03 -7.99 10.79
N ILE A 137 30.31 -7.99 10.40
CA ILE A 137 30.93 -9.13 9.74
C ILE A 137 30.91 -10.28 10.75
N TYR A 138 29.93 -11.17 10.65
CA TYR A 138 29.98 -12.46 11.32
C TYR A 138 30.80 -13.44 10.47
N PRO A 139 31.83 -14.11 11.03
CA PRO A 139 32.52 -15.18 10.32
C PRO A 139 31.60 -16.41 10.17
N PRO A 140 31.80 -17.25 9.15
CA PRO A 140 31.00 -18.46 8.97
C PRO A 140 31.25 -19.46 10.12
N PRO A 141 30.22 -20.20 10.57
CA PRO A 141 30.37 -21.20 11.62
C PRO A 141 31.18 -22.40 11.10
N ILE A 142 32.28 -22.68 11.81
CA ILE A 142 33.03 -23.94 11.73
C ILE A 142 32.17 -25.08 12.28
N HIS A 143 31.69 -25.95 11.41
CA HIS A 143 31.06 -27.20 11.83
C HIS A 143 32.07 -28.34 11.77
N ASN A 144 32.81 -28.53 12.87
CA ASN A 144 33.46 -29.79 13.18
C ASN A 144 32.39 -30.78 13.62
N ASN A 145 32.18 -31.84 12.85
CA ASN A 145 31.53 -33.05 13.36
C ASN A 145 32.35 -34.28 12.95
N LEU A 146 33.01 -34.86 13.96
CA LEU A 146 33.56 -36.21 13.93
C LEU A 146 32.40 -37.21 13.82
N PHE A 147 32.45 -38.04 12.76
CA PHE A 147 32.17 -39.50 12.63
C PHE A 147 31.35 -40.26 13.72
N PRO A 148 30.65 -41.37 13.38
CA PRO A 148 31.05 -42.36 12.35
C PRO A 148 29.94 -42.92 11.45
N SER A 149 30.24 -43.06 10.16
CA SER A 149 29.45 -43.86 9.22
C SER A 149 29.78 -45.35 9.35
N TYR A 150 28.78 -46.07 9.81
CA TYR A 150 28.64 -47.51 9.87
C TYR A 150 28.86 -48.16 8.50
N VAL A 151 29.63 -49.26 8.46
CA VAL A 151 29.81 -50.14 7.30
C VAL A 151 28.54 -50.99 7.07
N PRO A 152 28.21 -51.27 5.81
CA PRO A 152 27.85 -52.66 5.50
C PRO A 152 28.61 -53.21 4.29
N SER A 153 28.96 -54.48 4.45
CA SER A 153 29.59 -55.41 3.54
C SER A 153 28.73 -55.75 2.32
N SER A 154 29.37 -55.85 1.15
CA SER A 154 29.24 -56.91 0.12
C SER A 154 30.33 -56.72 -0.92
#